data_AF-A0A524F7U6-F1
#
_entry.id   AF-A0A524F7U6-F1
#
_cell.length_a   1.000
_cell.length_b   1.000
_cell.length_c   1.000
_cell.angle_alpha   90.00
_cell.angle_beta   90.00
_cell.angle_gamma   90.00
#
_symmetry.space_group_name_H-M   'P 1'
#
loop_
_entity.id
_entity.type
_entity.pdbx_description
1 polymer ?
#
loop_
_entity_poly.entity_id
_entity_poly.type
_entity_poly.pdbx_seq_one_letter_code
_entity_poly.pdbx_strand_id
1 'polypeptide(L)'
;MTDYEHQKMNKKMEKRGNFILWVGLFLVVVAIVFLIIGFTSSITYAIIGAFALVIGTTAAIYGLQQKKKGKGTNIGIVTVKCRKCGYLERAGAEFCSKCGEAM
;
A
#
# COMPACT_ATOMS: atom_id res chain seq x y z
N MET A 1 27.32 -10.41 11.16
CA MET A 1 26.04 -10.62 10.44
C MET A 1 24.94 -9.64 10.90
N THR A 2 25.29 -8.59 11.65
CA THR A 2 24.38 -7.61 12.25
C THR A 2 24.22 -6.35 11.40
N ASP A 3 25.25 -5.92 10.67
CA ASP A 3 25.23 -4.68 9.86
C ASP A 3 24.17 -4.67 8.73
N TYR A 4 23.92 -5.82 8.10
CA TYR A 4 22.93 -5.93 7.02
C TYR A 4 21.50 -5.69 7.52
N GLU A 5 21.17 -6.23 8.70
CA GLU A 5 19.86 -6.06 9.32
C GLU A 5 19.65 -4.60 9.78
N HIS A 6 20.68 -3.95 10.31
CA HIS A 6 20.62 -2.53 10.68
C HIS A 6 20.35 -1.62 9.47
N GLN A 7 20.98 -1.86 8.32
CA GLN A 7 20.73 -1.08 7.12
C GLN A 7 19.31 -1.26 6.55
N LYS A 8 18.79 -2.49 6.59
CA LYS A 8 17.43 -2.82 6.13
C LYS A 8 16.37 -2.14 7.00
N MET A 9 16.60 -2.10 8.31
CA MET A 9 15.72 -1.43 9.26
C MET A 9 15.77 0.10 9.10
N ASN A 10 16.95 0.67 8.87
CA ASN A 10 17.09 2.12 8.71
C ASN A 10 16.35 2.65 7.47
N LYS A 11 16.47 1.97 6.31
CA LYS A 11 15.72 2.34 5.09
C LYS A 11 14.20 2.20 5.25
N LYS A 12 13.74 1.25 6.08
CA LYS A 12 12.32 1.06 6.40
C LYS A 12 11.80 2.16 7.34
N MET A 13 12.64 2.63 8.26
CA MET A 13 12.34 3.71 9.20
C MET A 13 12.36 5.06 8.51
N GLU A 14 13.25 5.30 7.55
CA GLU A 14 13.31 6.55 6.78
C GLU A 14 12.01 6.81 5.99
N LYS A 15 11.49 5.79 5.28
CA LYS A 15 10.21 5.92 4.57
C LYS A 15 9.02 6.17 5.50
N ARG A 16 9.01 5.53 6.67
CA ARG A 16 7.94 5.70 7.68
C ARG A 16 8.06 7.04 8.39
N GLY A 17 9.28 7.47 8.70
CA GLY A 17 9.58 8.76 9.31
C GLY A 17 9.17 9.91 8.40
N ASN A 18 9.50 9.83 7.11
CA ASN A 18 9.11 10.88 6.16
C ASN A 18 7.59 10.96 5.98
N PHE A 19 6.88 9.81 6.01
CA PHE A 19 5.42 9.78 6.00
C PHE A 19 4.81 10.44 7.24
N ILE A 20 5.32 10.12 8.44
CA ILE A 20 4.84 10.71 9.70
C ILE A 20 5.13 12.21 9.75
N LEU A 21 6.31 12.63 9.28
CA LEU A 21 6.67 14.05 9.18
C LEU A 21 5.76 14.81 8.22
N TRP A 22 5.47 14.25 7.05
CA TRP A 22 4.54 14.86 6.08
C TRP A 22 3.12 14.96 6.61
N VAL A 23 2.60 13.89 7.22
CA VAL A 23 1.25 13.88 7.81
C VAL A 23 1.16 14.87 8.97
N GLY A 24 2.17 14.90 9.85
CA GLY A 24 2.24 15.86 10.95
C GLY A 24 2.32 17.30 10.46
N LEU A 25 3.19 17.59 9.49
CA LEU A 25 3.32 18.91 8.89
C LEU A 25 2.01 19.37 8.23
N PHE A 26 1.35 18.47 7.49
CA PHE A 26 0.06 18.76 6.87
C PHE A 26 -1.00 19.11 7.91
N LEU A 27 -1.10 18.36 9.01
CA LEU A 27 -2.08 18.58 10.07
C LEU A 27 -1.86 19.93 10.77
N VAL A 28 -0.60 20.30 11.00
CA VAL A 28 -0.23 21.60 11.56
C VAL A 28 -0.56 22.75 10.60
N VAL A 29 -0.24 22.62 9.31
CA VAL A 29 -0.58 23.63 8.30
C VAL A 29 -2.09 23.81 8.21
N VAL A 30 -2.87 22.72 8.20
CA VAL A 30 -4.33 22.78 8.19
C VAL A 30 -4.85 23.52 9.42
N ALA A 31 -4.36 23.20 10.63
CA ALA A 31 -4.77 23.88 11.86
C ALA A 31 -4.44 25.38 11.84
N ILE A 32 -3.25 25.77 11.36
CA ILE A 32 -2.84 27.18 11.23
C ILE A 32 -3.72 27.91 10.21
N VAL A 33 -4.01 27.27 9.08
CA VAL A 33 -4.91 27.79 8.05
C VAL A 33 -6.31 27.99 8.63
N PHE A 34 -6.85 27.05 9.40
CA PHE A 34 -8.14 27.21 10.08
C PHE A 34 -8.14 28.34 11.13
N LEU A 35 -7.05 28.53 11.88
CA LEU A 35 -6.91 29.62 12.85
C LEU A 35 -6.82 31.00 12.19
N ILE A 36 -6.11 31.11 11.07
CA ILE A 36 -6.01 32.36 10.28
C ILE A 36 -7.36 32.68 9.61
N ILE A 37 -8.06 31.65 9.14
CA ILE A 37 -9.29 31.79 8.35
C ILE A 37 -10.55 31.88 9.22
N GLY A 38 -10.46 31.54 10.52
CA GLY A 38 -11.56 31.59 11.49
C GLY A 38 -12.20 32.95 11.73
N PHE A 39 -11.80 34.00 11.00
CA PHE A 39 -12.35 35.35 11.18
C PHE A 39 -13.13 35.95 10.00
N THR A 40 -13.07 35.46 8.75
CA THR A 40 -13.96 36.05 7.71
C THR A 40 -14.17 35.25 6.43
N SER A 41 -15.45 35.14 6.07
CA SER A 41 -16.05 35.28 4.72
C SER A 41 -16.09 34.11 3.74
N SER A 42 -17.26 34.06 3.08
CA SER A 42 -17.80 33.15 2.07
C SER A 42 -16.87 32.74 0.91
N ILE A 43 -15.73 33.42 0.76
CA ILE A 43 -14.72 33.14 -0.28
C ILE A 43 -14.03 31.79 -0.01
N THR A 44 -13.82 31.42 1.26
CA THR A 44 -13.15 30.15 1.59
C THR A 44 -14.03 28.93 1.27
N TYR A 45 -15.35 29.01 1.45
CA TYR A 45 -16.25 27.91 1.09
C TYR A 45 -16.31 27.70 -0.43
N ALA A 46 -16.14 28.76 -1.24
CA ALA A 46 -16.05 28.63 -2.69
C ALA A 46 -14.79 27.84 -3.11
N ILE A 47 -13.65 28.08 -2.45
CA ILE A 47 -12.39 27.37 -2.72
C ILE A 47 -12.47 25.92 -2.21
N ILE A 48 -12.94 25.70 -0.98
CA ILE A 48 -13.13 24.34 -0.42
C ILE A 48 -14.12 23.54 -1.26
N GLY A 49 -15.21 24.16 -1.73
CA GLY A 49 -16.19 23.53 -2.63
C GLY A 49 -15.56 23.09 -3.95
N ALA A 50 -14.69 23.91 -4.55
CA ALA A 50 -13.96 23.54 -5.76
C ALA A 50 -13.02 22.34 -5.52
N PHE A 51 -12.29 22.32 -4.40
CA PHE A 51 -11.44 21.17 -4.04
C PHE A 51 -12.25 19.90 -3.76
N ALA A 52 -13.41 20.00 -3.09
CA ALA A 52 -14.31 18.86 -2.88
C ALA A 52 -14.86 18.32 -4.20
N LEU A 53 -15.14 19.19 -5.18
CA LEU A 53 -15.55 18.80 -6.53
C LEU A 53 -14.42 18.08 -7.29
N VAL A 54 -13.19 18.56 -7.17
CA VAL A 54 -12.00 17.91 -7.77
C VAL A 54 -11.74 16.54 -7.14
N ILE A 55 -11.84 16.41 -5.80
CA ILE A 55 -11.67 15.13 -5.10
C ILE A 55 -12.81 14.17 -5.46
N GLY A 56 -14.05 14.64 -5.50
CA GLY A 56 -15.20 13.81 -5.88
C GLY A 56 -15.14 13.30 -7.32
N THR A 57 -14.76 14.16 -8.28
CA THR A 57 -14.62 13.77 -9.69
C THR A 57 -13.44 12.82 -9.91
N THR A 58 -12.29 13.07 -9.26
CA THR A 58 -11.16 12.12 -9.32
C THR A 58 -11.52 10.78 -8.68
N ALA A 59 -12.16 10.75 -7.50
CA ALA A 59 -12.62 9.50 -6.88
C ALA A 59 -13.62 8.72 -7.75
N ALA A 60 -14.51 9.41 -8.47
CA ALA A 60 -15.42 8.78 -9.43
C ALA A 60 -14.67 8.18 -10.63
N ILE A 61 -13.68 8.91 -11.18
CA ILE A 61 -12.82 8.39 -12.26
C ILE A 61 -12.00 7.18 -11.76
N TYR A 62 -11.43 7.26 -10.56
CA TYR A 62 -10.72 6.13 -9.93
C TYR A 62 -11.67 4.94 -9.66
N GLY A 63 -12.93 5.19 -9.28
CA GLY A 63 -13.96 4.17 -9.10
C GLY A 63 -14.30 3.42 -10.40
N LEU A 64 -14.34 4.11 -11.53
CA LEU A 64 -14.52 3.48 -12.85
C LEU A 64 -13.33 2.60 -13.27
N GLN A 65 -12.11 2.95 -12.84
CA GLN A 65 -10.90 2.16 -13.11
C GLN A 65 -10.82 0.85 -12.30
N GLN A 66 -11.56 0.74 -11.20
CA GLN A 66 -11.64 -0.51 -10.42
C GLN A 66 -12.36 -1.62 -11.18
N LYS A 67 -13.29 -1.27 -12.09
CA LYS A 67 -14.09 -2.26 -12.84
C LYS A 67 -13.28 -3.02 -13.91
N LYS A 68 -12.09 -2.51 -14.29
CA LYS A 68 -11.21 -3.13 -15.30
C LYS A 68 -9.99 -3.85 -14.71
N LYS A 69 -9.71 -3.73 -13.41
CA LYS A 69 -8.67 -4.53 -12.76
C LYS A 69 -9.21 -5.93 -12.57
N GLY A 70 -8.94 -6.74 -13.59
CA GLY A 70 -9.41 -8.09 -13.75
C GLY A 70 -9.22 -8.93 -12.51
N LYS A 71 -10.10 -9.94 -12.42
CA LYS A 71 -9.81 -11.21 -11.77
C LYS A 71 -8.36 -11.58 -12.10
N GLY A 72 -7.45 -11.32 -11.16
CA GLY A 72 -6.23 -12.08 -11.05
C GLY A 72 -6.68 -13.50 -10.80
N THR A 73 -6.88 -14.25 -11.88
CA THR A 73 -6.93 -15.70 -11.83
C THR A 73 -5.68 -16.06 -11.05
N ASN A 74 -5.87 -16.57 -9.83
CA ASN A 74 -4.88 -17.45 -9.24
C ASN A 74 -4.74 -18.55 -10.28
N ILE A 75 -3.76 -18.41 -11.19
CA ILE A 75 -3.27 -19.51 -12.00
C ILE A 75 -3.06 -20.56 -10.93
N GLY A 76 -3.91 -21.57 -10.95
CA GLY A 76 -3.90 -22.64 -9.98
C GLY A 76 -2.58 -23.34 -10.18
N ILE A 77 -1.53 -22.80 -9.57
CA ILE A 77 -0.31 -23.51 -9.32
C ILE A 77 -0.77 -24.54 -8.30
N VAL A 78 -1.27 -25.66 -8.83
CA VAL A 78 -1.58 -26.83 -8.02
C VAL A 78 -0.30 -27.07 -7.26
N THR A 79 -0.35 -26.91 -5.95
CA THR A 79 0.80 -27.13 -5.09
C THR A 79 0.59 -28.48 -4.44
N VAL A 80 1.56 -29.37 -4.59
CA VAL A 80 1.55 -30.70 -4.01
C VAL A 80 2.40 -30.69 -2.76
N LYS A 81 1.91 -31.34 -1.70
CA LYS A 81 2.62 -31.45 -0.43
C LYS A 81 3.52 -32.68 -0.47
N CYS A 82 4.82 -32.51 -0.24
CA CYS A 82 5.76 -33.62 -0.16
C CYS A 82 5.39 -34.57 1.00
N ARG A 83 5.33 -35.87 0.71
CA ARG A 83 4.97 -36.91 1.71
C ARG A 83 5.99 -37.07 2.83
N LYS A 84 7.27 -36.75 2.55
CA LYS A 84 8.38 -36.94 3.50
C LYS A 84 8.59 -35.76 4.44
N CYS A 85 8.62 -34.54 3.92
CA CYS A 85 8.94 -33.34 4.71
C CYS A 85 7.79 -32.33 4.84
N GLY A 86 6.69 -32.53 4.12
CA GLY A 86 5.52 -31.65 4.17
C GLY A 86 5.69 -30.30 3.47
N TYR A 87 6.80 -30.08 2.77
CA TYR A 87 7.03 -28.86 1.98
C TYR A 87 6.07 -28.80 0.78
N LEU A 88 5.56 -27.60 0.48
CA LEU A 88 4.66 -27.35 -0.64
C LEU A 88 5.48 -27.05 -1.88
N GLU A 89 5.31 -27.88 -2.90
CA GLU A 89 6.00 -27.77 -4.17
C GLU A 89 5.05 -27.62 -5.34
N ARG A 90 5.58 -27.15 -6.47
CA ARG A 90 4.79 -26.96 -7.68
C ARG A 90 4.37 -28.32 -8.27
N ALA A 91 3.09 -28.49 -8.61
CA ALA A 91 2.62 -29.69 -9.30
C ALA A 91 3.35 -29.81 -10.64
N GLY A 92 4.05 -30.93 -10.82
CA GLY A 92 4.92 -31.20 -11.96
C GLY A 92 6.41 -31.28 -11.62
N ALA A 93 6.81 -31.04 -10.37
CA ALA A 93 8.18 -31.32 -9.95
C ALA A 93 8.36 -32.82 -9.61
N GLU A 94 9.43 -33.43 -10.13
CA GLU A 94 9.73 -34.86 -9.94
C GLU A 94 10.37 -35.14 -8.56
N PHE A 95 11.10 -34.17 -8.01
CA PHE A 95 11.84 -34.30 -6.74
C PHE A 95 11.68 -33.06 -5.86
N CYS A 96 11.53 -33.28 -4.54
CA CYS A 96 11.39 -32.21 -3.56
C CYS A 96 12.67 -31.39 -3.40
N SER A 97 12.59 -30.07 -3.65
CA SER A 97 13.72 -29.15 -3.49
C SER A 97 14.24 -29.04 -2.04
N LYS A 98 13.49 -29.55 -1.06
CA LYS A 98 13.88 -29.53 0.36
C LYS A 98 14.54 -30.82 0.85
N CYS A 99 14.05 -31.99 0.43
CA CYS A 99 14.53 -33.27 0.96
C CYS A 99 15.07 -34.24 -0.09
N GLY A 100 15.01 -33.87 -1.37
CA GLY A 100 15.50 -34.67 -2.50
C GLY A 100 14.68 -35.92 -2.81
N GLU A 101 13.60 -36.17 -2.06
CA GLU A 101 12.71 -37.32 -2.28
C GLU A 101 11.81 -37.08 -3.49
N ALA A 102 11.43 -38.16 -4.19
CA ALA A 102 10.38 -38.10 -5.21
C ALA A 102 9.06 -37.57 -4.60
N MET A 103 8.35 -36.72 -5.35
CA MET A 103 7.16 -36.00 -4.86
C MET A 103 5.93 -36.86 -4.62
#